data_AF-A0A1I7NNN9-F1
#
_entry.id   AF-A0A1I7NNN9-F1
#
_cell.length_a   1.000
_cell.length_b   1.000
_cell.length_c   1.000
_cell.angle_alpha   90.00
_cell.angle_beta   90.00
_cell.angle_gamma   90.00
#
_symmetry.space_group_name_H-M   'P 1'
#
loop_
_entity.id
_entity.type
_entity.pdbx_description
1 polymer ?
#
loop_
_entity_poly.entity_id
_entity_poly.type
_entity_poly.pdbx_seq_one_letter_code
_entity_poly.pdbx_strand_id
1 'polypeptide(L)'
;MRQAARLAAYLLCAAPLAAEPFEHTSGEWRQYFRDWLAVCPNTVDEDATDYYGRACFASTGSQELNSTNLPSYKLTLIRDRLSGDLDIAITVAADEGSYDETQALALAFSGEETVSLSMGEELETRSNVTNQYFVTDEELRDRLFESMRERTSLRLFVPLEGAEEQADIRLSLQGVMASLDFMSTYARRVAQY
;
A
#
# COMPACT_ATOMS: atom_id res chain seq x y z
N MET A 1 22.99 -27.66 31.75
CA MET A 1 22.56 -28.09 30.39
C MET A 1 21.03 -28.19 30.21
N ARG A 2 20.22 -28.57 31.22
CA ARG A 2 18.75 -28.69 31.07
C ARG A 2 17.97 -27.36 30.92
N GLN A 3 18.54 -26.22 31.32
CA GLN A 3 17.87 -24.92 31.21
C GLN A 3 18.03 -24.28 29.82
N ALA A 4 19.14 -24.53 29.12
CA ALA A 4 19.37 -24.02 27.75
C ALA A 4 18.42 -24.64 26.71
N ALA A 5 18.08 -25.92 26.87
CA ALA A 5 17.12 -26.61 25.99
C ALA A 5 15.68 -26.08 26.12
N ARG A 6 15.32 -25.50 27.28
CA ARG A 6 13.98 -24.95 27.52
C ARG A 6 13.79 -23.55 26.91
N LEU A 7 14.85 -22.75 26.81
CA LEU A 7 14.81 -21.45 26.11
C LEU A 7 14.68 -21.63 24.58
N ALA A 8 15.34 -22.63 24.00
CA ALA A 8 15.25 -22.90 22.56
C ALA A 8 13.83 -23.30 22.12
N ALA A 9 13.09 -24.04 22.95
CA ALA A 9 11.72 -24.45 22.65
C ALA A 9 10.72 -23.28 22.70
N TYR A 10 10.95 -22.26 23.55
CA TYR A 10 10.08 -21.07 23.60
C TYR A 10 10.32 -20.11 22.42
N LEU A 11 11.54 -20.05 21.89
CA LEU A 11 11.88 -19.22 20.72
C LEU A 11 11.30 -19.77 19.40
N LEU A 12 11.12 -21.10 19.28
CA LEU A 12 10.56 -21.73 18.07
C LEU A 12 9.04 -21.53 17.93
N CYS A 13 8.31 -21.25 19.01
CA CYS A 13 6.86 -20.99 18.96
C CYS A 13 6.50 -19.50 18.82
N ALA A 14 7.50 -18.61 18.73
CA ALA A 14 7.30 -17.18 18.56
C ALA A 14 7.51 -16.70 17.11
N ALA A 15 7.65 -17.63 16.16
CA ALA A 15 7.58 -17.25 14.74
C ALA A 15 6.15 -16.76 14.47
N PRO A 16 5.96 -15.52 14.02
CA PRO A 16 4.63 -15.07 13.62
C PRO A 16 4.16 -16.01 12.50
N LEU A 17 3.07 -16.73 12.76
CA LEU A 17 2.31 -17.41 11.71
C LEU A 17 1.85 -16.31 10.74
N ALA A 18 2.63 -16.09 9.68
CA ALA A 18 2.09 -15.41 8.52
C ALA A 18 0.91 -16.25 8.06
N ALA A 19 -0.30 -15.69 8.13
CA ALA A 19 -1.50 -16.38 7.66
C ALA A 19 -1.23 -16.84 6.23
N GLU A 20 -1.49 -18.11 5.91
CA GLU A 20 -1.32 -18.60 4.54
C GLU A 20 -2.24 -17.81 3.59
N PRO A 21 -1.84 -17.64 2.33
CA PRO A 21 -2.73 -17.12 1.29
C PRO A 21 -4.08 -17.84 1.31
N PHE A 22 -5.16 -17.08 1.23
CA PHE A 22 -6.52 -17.63 1.19
C PHE A 22 -7.29 -17.05 0.01
N GLU A 23 -8.25 -17.82 -0.50
CA GLU A 23 -9.16 -17.37 -1.54
C GLU A 23 -10.37 -16.68 -0.90
N HIS A 24 -10.63 -15.44 -1.30
CA HIS A 24 -11.80 -14.67 -0.87
C HIS A 24 -13.00 -14.95 -1.79
N THR A 25 -14.21 -14.87 -1.25
CA THR A 25 -15.47 -15.11 -1.99
C THR A 25 -15.69 -14.16 -3.16
N SER A 26 -14.96 -13.04 -3.21
CA SER A 26 -14.92 -12.09 -4.32
C SER A 26 -14.09 -12.56 -5.52
N GLY A 27 -13.50 -13.76 -5.47
CA GLY A 27 -12.69 -14.30 -6.57
C GLY A 27 -11.27 -13.75 -6.60
N GLU A 28 -10.60 -13.75 -5.46
CA GLU A 28 -9.22 -13.24 -5.36
C GLU A 28 -8.42 -13.91 -4.23
N TRP A 29 -7.12 -14.04 -4.46
CA TRP A 29 -6.17 -14.43 -3.44
C TRP A 29 -5.85 -13.26 -2.54
N ARG A 30 -5.89 -13.48 -1.23
CA ARG A 30 -5.55 -12.49 -0.22
C ARG A 30 -4.55 -13.04 0.78
N GLN A 31 -3.68 -12.18 1.28
CA GLN A 31 -2.81 -12.49 2.42
C GLN A 31 -2.53 -11.24 3.26
N TYR A 32 -2.55 -11.40 4.57
CA TYR A 32 -2.16 -10.35 5.52
C TYR A 32 -0.68 -10.43 5.86
N PHE A 33 0.00 -9.29 5.76
CA PHE A 33 1.39 -9.09 6.14
C PHE A 33 1.50 -7.96 7.15
N ARG A 34 1.33 -8.30 8.45
CA ARG A 34 1.21 -7.31 9.52
C ARG A 34 0.04 -6.36 9.24
N ASP A 35 0.31 -5.08 9.00
CA ASP A 35 -0.68 -4.05 8.73
C ASP A 35 -1.08 -3.94 7.24
N TRP A 36 -0.51 -4.81 6.39
CA TRP A 36 -0.76 -4.82 4.95
C TRP A 36 -1.71 -5.95 4.57
N LEU A 37 -2.63 -5.67 3.65
CA LEU A 37 -3.42 -6.67 2.94
C LEU A 37 -2.97 -6.68 1.48
N ALA A 38 -2.39 -7.79 1.05
CA ALA A 38 -2.07 -8.05 -0.36
C ALA A 38 -3.20 -8.84 -1.01
N VAL A 39 -3.53 -8.49 -2.25
CA VAL A 39 -4.66 -9.00 -3.02
C VAL A 39 -4.22 -9.24 -4.47
N CYS A 40 -4.61 -10.37 -5.02
CA CYS A 40 -4.45 -10.70 -6.43
C CYS A 40 -5.75 -11.34 -6.94
N PRO A 41 -6.51 -10.64 -7.81
CA PRO A 41 -7.68 -11.20 -8.48
C PRO A 41 -7.36 -12.53 -9.18
N ASN A 42 -8.33 -13.46 -9.14
CA ASN A 42 -8.19 -14.77 -9.77
C ASN A 42 -8.14 -14.71 -11.30
N THR A 43 -8.62 -13.61 -11.89
CA THR A 43 -8.67 -13.37 -13.34
C THR A 43 -8.03 -12.02 -13.67
N VAL A 44 -7.55 -11.87 -14.91
CA VAL A 44 -7.13 -10.57 -15.46
C VAL A 44 -8.19 -10.14 -16.46
N ASP A 45 -8.72 -8.93 -16.27
CA ASP A 45 -9.55 -8.23 -17.25
C ASP A 45 -8.70 -7.14 -17.92
N GLU A 46 -8.28 -7.40 -19.17
CA GLU A 46 -7.43 -6.46 -19.93
C GLU A 46 -8.18 -5.18 -20.33
N ASP A 47 -9.51 -5.24 -20.38
CA ASP A 47 -10.38 -4.11 -20.72
C ASP A 47 -10.83 -3.34 -19.46
N ALA A 48 -10.35 -3.73 -18.28
CA ALA A 48 -10.66 -3.06 -17.03
C ALA A 48 -10.24 -1.60 -17.06
N THR A 49 -11.18 -0.71 -16.71
CA THR A 49 -10.93 0.74 -16.62
C THR A 49 -10.24 1.16 -15.31
N ASP A 50 -10.10 0.22 -14.37
CA ASP A 50 -9.40 0.40 -13.10
C ASP A 50 -8.24 -0.60 -12.94
N TYR A 51 -7.36 -0.34 -11.96
CA TYR A 51 -6.27 -1.26 -11.66
C TYR A 51 -6.77 -2.57 -11.03
N TYR A 52 -7.95 -2.60 -10.42
CA TYR A 52 -8.45 -3.75 -9.69
C TYR A 52 -8.65 -4.94 -10.62
N GLY A 53 -9.13 -4.72 -11.85
CA GLY A 53 -9.34 -5.81 -12.82
C GLY A 53 -8.05 -6.39 -13.42
N ARG A 54 -6.95 -5.64 -13.41
CA ARG A 54 -5.71 -5.98 -14.15
C ARG A 54 -4.45 -6.14 -13.29
N ALA A 55 -4.48 -5.70 -12.04
CA ALA A 55 -3.31 -5.64 -11.17
C ALA A 55 -3.46 -6.55 -9.94
N CYS A 56 -2.32 -6.99 -9.41
CA CYS A 56 -2.24 -7.31 -7.99
C CYS A 56 -1.99 -6.02 -7.23
N PHE A 57 -2.47 -5.90 -6.00
CA PHE A 57 -2.24 -4.71 -5.19
C PHE A 57 -2.12 -5.08 -3.71
N ALA A 58 -1.41 -4.24 -2.94
CA ALA A 58 -1.32 -4.37 -1.51
C ALA A 58 -1.53 -3.01 -0.87
N SER A 59 -2.26 -2.94 0.23
CA SER A 59 -2.51 -1.66 0.90
C SER A 59 -2.40 -1.74 2.42
N THR A 60 -1.97 -0.63 3.00
CA THR A 60 -2.04 -0.31 4.44
C THR A 60 -2.90 0.93 4.62
N GLY A 61 -3.54 1.07 5.77
CA GLY A 61 -4.41 2.20 6.08
C GLY A 61 -4.05 2.93 7.38
N SER A 62 -4.60 4.13 7.55
CA SER A 62 -4.65 4.84 8.83
C SER A 62 -5.44 4.07 9.88
N GLN A 63 -5.16 4.34 11.16
CA GLN A 63 -6.02 3.88 12.26
C GLN A 63 -7.34 4.65 12.32
N GLU A 64 -7.32 5.92 11.90
CA GLU A 64 -8.53 6.71 11.70
C GLU A 64 -9.38 6.08 10.59
N LEU A 65 -10.66 5.92 10.88
CA LEU A 65 -11.65 5.37 9.97
C LEU A 65 -12.68 6.45 9.62
N ASN A 66 -13.13 6.44 8.38
CA ASN A 66 -14.22 7.28 7.93
C ASN A 66 -15.60 6.69 8.31
N SER A 67 -16.66 7.39 7.94
CA SER A 67 -18.06 7.05 8.19
C SER A 67 -18.50 5.70 7.61
N THR A 68 -17.74 5.13 6.67
CA THR A 68 -17.95 3.78 6.10
C THR A 68 -17.13 2.69 6.79
N ASN A 69 -16.44 3.02 7.89
CA ASN A 69 -15.57 2.13 8.65
C ASN A 69 -14.38 1.59 7.83
N LEU A 70 -13.90 2.40 6.87
CA LEU A 70 -12.69 2.17 6.08
C LEU A 70 -11.61 3.18 6.51
N PRO A 71 -10.32 2.86 6.37
CA PRO A 71 -9.25 3.82 6.68
C PRO A 71 -9.42 5.14 5.93
N SER A 72 -9.39 6.26 6.65
CA SER A 72 -9.43 7.61 6.09
C SER A 72 -8.30 7.87 5.11
N TYR A 73 -7.14 7.22 5.30
CA TYR A 73 -5.98 7.36 4.42
C TYR A 73 -5.40 5.99 4.12
N LYS A 74 -4.97 5.76 2.87
CA LYS A 74 -4.32 4.51 2.48
C LYS A 74 -3.10 4.76 1.62
N LEU A 75 -2.12 3.87 1.77
CA LEU A 75 -1.04 3.68 0.80
C LEU A 75 -1.25 2.35 0.11
N THR A 76 -1.23 2.36 -1.21
CA THR A 76 -1.45 1.19 -2.06
C THR A 76 -0.26 1.01 -2.99
N LEU A 77 0.33 -0.19 -2.98
CA LEU A 77 1.30 -0.64 -3.96
C LEU A 77 0.57 -1.48 -4.98
N ILE A 78 0.86 -1.26 -6.25
CA ILE A 78 0.16 -1.92 -7.36
C ILE A 78 1.23 -2.60 -8.20
N ARG A 79 0.93 -3.80 -8.68
CA ARG A 79 1.74 -4.52 -9.65
C ARG A 79 0.85 -4.87 -10.82
N ASP A 80 1.07 -4.19 -11.94
CA ASP A 80 0.42 -4.54 -13.20
C ASP A 80 0.79 -5.98 -13.56
N ARG A 81 -0.19 -6.77 -13.97
CA ARG A 81 0.04 -8.19 -14.23
C ARG A 81 0.49 -8.47 -15.66
N LEU A 82 0.21 -7.55 -16.58
CA LEU A 82 0.56 -7.65 -17.98
C LEU A 82 2.01 -7.20 -18.21
N SER A 83 2.38 -6.02 -17.69
CA SER A 83 3.74 -5.48 -17.83
C SER A 83 4.66 -5.89 -16.67
N GLY A 84 4.11 -6.11 -15.48
CA GLY A 84 4.90 -6.31 -14.27
C GLY A 84 5.32 -5.01 -13.59
N ASP A 85 4.94 -3.86 -14.14
CA ASP A 85 5.28 -2.53 -13.61
C ASP A 85 4.68 -2.35 -12.22
N LEU A 86 5.42 -1.61 -11.39
CA LEU A 86 4.98 -1.25 -10.07
C LEU A 86 4.42 0.17 -10.05
N ASP A 87 3.41 0.39 -9.22
CA ASP A 87 2.84 1.71 -8.99
C ASP A 87 2.56 1.98 -7.51
N ILE A 88 2.45 3.25 -7.16
CA ILE A 88 2.16 3.74 -5.83
C ILE A 88 0.95 4.66 -5.93
N ALA A 89 -0.07 4.39 -5.12
CA ALA A 89 -1.23 5.23 -5.00
C ALA A 89 -1.52 5.60 -3.54
N ILE A 90 -1.90 6.85 -3.32
CA ILE A 90 -2.32 7.38 -2.02
C ILE A 90 -3.82 7.67 -2.09
N THR A 91 -4.59 7.13 -1.16
CA THR A 91 -6.02 7.40 -1.06
C THR A 91 -6.29 8.36 0.10
N VAL A 92 -7.06 9.41 -0.16
CA VAL A 92 -7.58 10.34 0.84
C VAL A 92 -9.10 10.21 0.87
N ALA A 93 -9.64 9.70 1.96
CA ALA A 93 -11.06 9.37 2.12
C ALA A 93 -11.58 9.77 3.52
N ALA A 94 -10.99 10.82 4.10
CA ALA A 94 -11.42 11.38 5.37
C ALA A 94 -12.80 12.06 5.23
N ASP A 95 -13.61 12.03 6.29
CA ASP A 95 -14.93 12.68 6.28
C ASP A 95 -14.82 14.21 6.41
N GLU A 96 -13.77 14.71 7.07
CA GLU A 96 -13.61 16.13 7.44
C GLU A 96 -12.93 17.00 6.37
N GLY A 97 -12.76 16.51 5.14
CA GLY A 97 -12.27 17.32 4.02
C GLY A 97 -11.60 16.50 2.90
N SER A 98 -11.61 17.07 1.69
CA SER A 98 -10.81 16.61 0.55
C SER A 98 -9.36 17.06 0.68
N TYR A 99 -8.47 16.37 -0.03
CA TYR A 99 -7.12 16.87 -0.28
C TYR A 99 -7.18 18.22 -1.02
N ASP A 100 -6.50 19.25 -0.49
CA ASP A 100 -6.31 20.52 -1.17
C ASP A 100 -5.21 20.35 -2.23
N GLU A 101 -5.64 20.10 -3.47
CA GLU A 101 -4.75 19.87 -4.62
C GLU A 101 -3.88 21.08 -4.99
N THR A 102 -4.10 22.26 -4.39
CA THR A 102 -3.23 23.45 -4.60
C THR A 102 -1.97 23.42 -3.75
N GLN A 103 -1.90 22.50 -2.77
CA GLN A 103 -0.77 22.32 -1.87
C GLN A 103 -0.21 20.92 -2.02
N ALA A 104 1.11 20.77 -1.94
CA ALA A 104 1.73 19.46 -2.09
C ALA A 104 1.48 18.55 -0.88
N LEU A 105 1.15 17.30 -1.16
CA LEU A 105 1.19 16.21 -0.20
C LEU A 105 2.67 15.89 0.13
N ALA A 106 2.95 15.38 1.33
CA ALA A 106 4.31 15.02 1.68
C ALA A 106 4.46 13.62 2.30
N LEU A 107 5.56 12.94 1.96
CA LEU A 107 5.98 11.68 2.53
C LEU A 107 7.30 11.86 3.30
N ALA A 108 7.30 11.57 4.59
CA ALA A 108 8.50 11.57 5.40
C ALA A 108 8.86 10.15 5.85
N PHE A 109 9.96 9.64 5.30
CA PHE A 109 10.58 8.39 5.73
C PHE A 109 11.55 8.67 6.88
N SER A 110 11.62 7.77 7.86
CA SER A 110 12.44 7.99 9.05
C SER A 110 13.92 8.10 8.68
N GLY A 111 14.51 9.29 8.87
CA GLY A 111 15.93 9.56 8.60
C GLY A 111 16.25 9.99 7.16
N GLU A 112 15.23 10.32 6.37
CA GLU A 112 15.36 10.84 5.01
C GLU A 112 14.75 12.25 4.91
N GLU A 113 15.05 12.94 3.81
CA GLU A 113 14.37 14.18 3.46
C GLU A 113 12.90 13.91 3.13
N THR A 114 12.04 14.86 3.49
CA THR A 114 10.62 14.78 3.14
C THR A 114 10.44 14.93 1.63
N VAL A 115 9.72 14.00 1.02
CA VAL A 115 9.36 14.04 -0.39
C VAL A 115 8.07 14.83 -0.54
N SER A 116 8.09 15.90 -1.34
CA SER A 116 6.92 16.68 -1.70
C SER A 116 6.30 16.13 -2.99
N LEU A 117 4.98 16.07 -3.05
CA LEU A 117 4.20 15.47 -4.12
C LEU A 117 3.07 16.42 -4.53
N SER A 118 3.28 17.20 -5.59
CA SER A 118 2.34 18.20 -6.10
C SER A 118 1.39 17.60 -7.13
N MET A 119 0.12 18.01 -7.09
CA MET A 119 -0.86 17.57 -8.08
C MET A 119 -0.53 18.13 -9.47
N GLY A 120 -0.54 17.26 -10.49
CA GLY A 120 -0.19 17.58 -11.88
C GLY A 120 1.31 17.52 -12.21
N GLU A 121 2.19 17.42 -11.20
CA GLU A 121 3.63 17.23 -11.39
C GLU A 121 4.02 15.81 -10.96
N GLU A 122 4.05 15.53 -9.66
CA GLU A 122 4.38 14.21 -9.12
C GLU A 122 3.15 13.31 -8.91
N LEU A 123 1.95 13.89 -8.85
CA LEU A 123 0.70 13.17 -8.64
C LEU A 123 -0.30 13.37 -9.77
N GLU A 124 -1.04 12.32 -10.08
CA GLU A 124 -2.21 12.38 -10.96
C GLU A 124 -3.38 11.56 -10.40
N THR A 125 -4.58 11.87 -10.86
CA THR A 125 -5.74 10.98 -10.72
C THR A 125 -5.94 10.25 -12.05
N ARG A 126 -6.27 8.96 -11.98
CA ARG A 126 -6.56 8.11 -13.15
C ARG A 126 -7.53 7.01 -12.75
N SER A 127 -7.94 6.16 -13.69
CA SER A 127 -8.82 5.01 -13.41
C SER A 127 -10.20 5.37 -12.82
N ASN A 128 -10.75 6.54 -13.20
CA ASN A 128 -12.08 7.02 -12.78
C ASN A 128 -12.29 7.11 -11.25
N VAL A 129 -11.21 7.20 -10.48
CA VAL A 129 -11.24 7.41 -9.02
C VAL A 129 -10.79 8.83 -8.70
N THR A 130 -11.58 9.55 -7.91
CA THR A 130 -11.35 10.99 -7.62
C THR A 130 -10.50 11.22 -6.38
N ASN A 131 -10.34 10.21 -5.54
CA ASN A 131 -9.73 10.34 -4.23
C ASN A 131 -8.48 9.47 -4.06
N GLN A 132 -7.92 9.02 -5.18
CA GLN A 132 -6.73 8.20 -5.26
C GLN A 132 -5.73 8.83 -6.23
N TYR A 133 -4.54 9.12 -5.70
CA TYR A 133 -3.49 9.90 -6.34
C TYR A 133 -2.29 9.01 -6.60
N PHE A 134 -1.86 8.92 -7.86
CA PHE A 134 -0.80 8.02 -8.33
C PHE A 134 0.49 8.79 -8.56
N VAL A 135 1.62 8.19 -8.22
CA VAL A 135 2.94 8.77 -8.48
C VAL A 135 3.28 8.65 -9.97
N THR A 136 3.43 9.79 -10.64
CA THR A 136 3.60 9.87 -12.10
C THR A 136 5.03 9.60 -12.55
N ASP A 137 6.01 10.16 -11.84
CA ASP A 137 7.43 10.09 -12.19
C ASP A 137 8.05 8.73 -11.85
N GLU A 138 8.65 8.08 -12.84
CA GLU A 138 9.20 6.73 -12.71
C GLU A 138 10.42 6.69 -11.78
N GLU A 139 11.32 7.67 -11.87
CA GLU A 139 12.53 7.71 -11.04
C GLU A 139 12.18 7.98 -9.56
N LEU A 140 11.23 8.88 -9.31
CA LEU A 140 10.68 9.13 -8.00
C LEU A 140 10.01 7.88 -7.44
N ARG A 141 9.17 7.21 -8.23
CA ARG A 141 8.51 5.97 -7.82
C ARG A 141 9.50 4.89 -7.42
N ASP A 142 10.57 4.69 -8.20
CA ASP A 142 11.62 3.73 -7.87
C ASP A 142 12.32 4.07 -6.56
N ARG A 143 12.69 5.35 -6.35
CA ARG A 143 13.27 5.81 -5.08
C ARG A 143 12.33 5.58 -3.91
N LEU A 144 11.03 5.89 -4.07
CA LEU A 144 10.02 5.65 -3.03
C LEU A 144 9.89 4.16 -2.69
N PHE A 145 9.97 3.27 -3.69
CA PHE A 145 9.99 1.83 -3.43
C PHE A 145 11.22 1.43 -2.62
N GLU A 146 12.42 1.91 -2.95
CA GLU A 146 13.61 1.60 -2.13
C GLU A 146 13.45 2.07 -0.68
N SER A 147 13.03 3.32 -0.47
CA SER A 147 12.75 3.83 0.88
C SER A 147 11.70 2.96 1.60
N MET A 148 10.66 2.49 0.89
CA MET A 148 9.64 1.62 1.48
C MET A 148 10.13 0.23 1.85
N ARG A 149 11.15 -0.30 1.17
CA ARG A 149 11.76 -1.61 1.48
C ARG A 149 12.68 -1.54 2.70
N GLU A 150 13.35 -0.41 2.91
CA GLU A 150 14.35 -0.24 3.96
C GLU A 150 13.76 0.26 5.29
N ARG A 151 12.59 0.90 5.26
CA ARG A 151 11.98 1.57 6.42
C ARG A 151 10.82 0.78 6.99
N THR A 152 10.48 1.05 8.25
CA THR A 152 9.38 0.36 8.96
C THR A 152 8.09 1.18 9.05
N SER A 153 8.16 2.48 8.76
CA SER A 153 7.01 3.40 8.78
C SER A 153 7.31 4.66 7.98
N LEU A 154 6.27 5.30 7.47
CA LEU A 154 6.32 6.66 6.95
C LEU A 154 5.30 7.54 7.67
N ARG A 155 5.53 8.85 7.61
CA ARG A 155 4.50 9.86 7.88
C ARG A 155 4.00 10.43 6.56
N LEU A 156 2.69 10.47 6.43
CA LEU A 156 1.95 11.04 5.32
C LEU A 156 1.34 12.35 5.82
N PHE A 157 1.60 13.43 5.09
CA PHE A 157 1.07 14.76 5.36
C PHE A 157 0.12 15.16 4.26
N VAL A 158 -1.14 15.42 4.59
CA VAL A 158 -2.18 15.75 3.61
C VAL A 158 -2.77 17.13 3.93
N PRO A 159 -2.49 18.16 3.12
CA PRO A 159 -3.22 19.42 3.18
C PRO A 159 -4.71 19.17 2.91
N LEU A 160 -5.60 19.66 3.77
CA LEU A 160 -7.05 19.50 3.59
C LEU A 160 -7.70 20.84 3.25
N GLU A 161 -8.69 20.80 2.35
CA GLU A 161 -9.41 22.01 1.93
C GLU A 161 -10.04 22.72 3.14
N GLY A 162 -9.70 24.00 3.32
CA GLY A 162 -10.25 24.82 4.40
C GLY A 162 -9.72 24.50 5.81
N ALA A 163 -8.76 23.58 5.95
CA ALA A 163 -8.09 23.30 7.22
C ALA A 163 -6.86 24.20 7.41
N GLU A 164 -6.64 24.65 8.64
CA GLU A 164 -5.42 25.40 9.00
C GLU A 164 -4.20 24.49 9.17
N GLU A 165 -4.43 23.24 9.58
CA GLU A 165 -3.39 22.22 9.77
C GLU A 165 -3.57 21.08 8.77
N GLN A 166 -2.45 20.56 8.26
CA GLN A 166 -2.44 19.34 7.45
C GLN A 166 -2.67 18.10 8.32
N ALA A 167 -3.35 17.11 7.76
CA ALA A 167 -3.46 15.81 8.41
C ALA A 167 -2.08 15.13 8.49
N ASP A 168 -1.79 14.48 9.62
CA ASP A 168 -0.50 13.82 9.90
C ASP A 168 -0.71 12.36 10.26
N ILE A 169 -0.41 11.47 9.31
CA ILE A 169 -0.78 10.06 9.38
C ILE A 169 0.49 9.21 9.38
N ARG A 170 0.62 8.36 10.41
CA ARG A 170 1.64 7.32 10.42
C ARG A 170 1.12 6.06 9.71
N LEU A 171 1.80 5.62 8.67
CA LEU A 171 1.54 4.35 7.97
C LEU A 171 2.67 3.34 8.22
N SER A 172 2.30 2.06 8.33
CA SER A 172 3.25 0.97 8.53
C SER A 172 3.89 0.56 7.21
N LEU A 173 5.19 0.26 7.20
CA LEU A 173 5.90 -0.27 6.03
C LEU A 173 6.41 -1.71 6.25
N GLN A 174 6.09 -2.28 7.40
CA GLN A 174 6.65 -3.57 7.82
C GLN A 174 6.16 -4.77 6.99
N GLY A 175 5.13 -4.59 6.17
CA GLY A 175 4.57 -5.60 5.26
C GLY A 175 4.94 -5.40 3.79
N VAL A 176 5.72 -4.36 3.44
CA VAL A 176 6.02 -4.01 2.03
C VAL A 176 6.72 -5.16 1.30
N MET A 177 7.84 -5.65 1.82
CA MET A 177 8.62 -6.70 1.16
C MET A 177 7.81 -7.98 0.92
N ALA A 178 7.07 -8.43 1.93
CA ALA A 178 6.24 -9.63 1.83
C ALA A 178 5.05 -9.43 0.87
N SER A 179 4.46 -8.24 0.87
CA SER A 179 3.41 -7.87 -0.08
C SER A 179 3.90 -7.87 -1.53
N LEU A 180 5.08 -7.29 -1.79
CA LEU A 180 5.70 -7.30 -3.12
C LEU A 180 6.01 -8.72 -3.59
N ASP A 181 6.51 -9.59 -2.71
CA ASP A 181 6.78 -11.00 -3.02
C ASP A 181 5.49 -11.77 -3.32
N PHE A 182 4.43 -11.56 -2.53
CA PHE A 182 3.12 -12.11 -2.79
C PHE A 182 2.60 -11.68 -4.16
N MET A 183 2.60 -10.38 -4.45
CA MET A 183 2.11 -9.85 -5.72
C MET A 183 2.92 -10.39 -6.90
N SER A 184 4.24 -10.50 -6.77
CA SER A 184 5.11 -11.10 -7.79
C SER A 184 4.78 -12.58 -8.02
N THR A 185 4.59 -13.34 -6.93
CA THR A 185 4.28 -14.78 -6.96
C THR A 185 2.91 -15.04 -7.57
N TYR A 186 1.90 -14.28 -7.17
CA TYR A 186 0.51 -14.52 -7.55
C TYR A 186 0.09 -13.82 -8.84
N ALA A 187 0.75 -12.74 -9.24
CA ALA A 187 0.54 -12.14 -10.55
C ALA A 187 0.78 -13.15 -11.69
N ARG A 188 1.77 -14.04 -11.52
CA ARG A 188 2.10 -15.12 -12.46
C ARG A 188 1.20 -16.37 -12.34
N ARG A 189 0.40 -16.47 -11.27
CA ARG A 189 -0.46 -17.62 -10.97
C ARG A 189 -1.88 -17.53 -11.54
N VAL A 190 -2.18 -16.52 -12.37
CA VAL A 190 -3.27 -16.72 -13.35
C VAL A 190 -2.78 -17.80 -14.30
N ALA A 191 -3.05 -19.03 -13.92
CA ALA A 191 -2.80 -20.18 -14.74
C ALA A 191 -3.55 -19.96 -16.06
N GLN A 192 -2.84 -20.14 -17.18
CA GLN A 192 -3.43 -20.39 -18.50
C GLN A 192 -4.14 -19.17 -19.13
N TYR A 193 -3.41 -18.42 -19.97
CA TYR A 193 -4.03 -17.98 -21.23
C TYR A 193 -4.39 -19.22 -22.07
#